data_AF-A0A1I1EET6-F1
#
_entry.id   AF-A0A1I1EET6-F1
#
_cell.length_a   1.000
_cell.length_b   1.000
_cell.length_c   1.000
_cell.angle_alpha   90.00
_cell.angle_beta   90.00
_cell.angle_gamma   90.00
#
_symmetry.space_group_name_H-M   'P 1'
#
loop_
_entity.id
_entity.type
_entity.pdbx_description
1 polymer ?
#
loop_
_entity_poly.entity_id
_entity_poly.type
_entity_poly.pdbx_seq_one_letter_code
_entity_poly.pdbx_strand_id
1 'polypeptide(L)'
;MTIQPPETPEIDAFLLCKTPQAWVDHALENLDILLIDHAQCEKKAAATAMSLMHKHVDRPELLKKMSQLAREELLHFEQVVNLLQERGIAYQNLTPARYAEGLRQAMRTDEHGRFIDLLIIGGIIEARSCERFAALIPYLDANLAKYYRSLIKSEARHFEDYLYLAELYEAEKPGKQPLKQRIQKLLEVEKELIESPDPQFRFHSGVPT
;
A
#
# COMPACT_ATOMS: atom_id res chain seq x y z
N MET A 1 -14.35 -12.48 -21.49
CA MET A 1 -14.51 -13.04 -20.13
C MET A 1 -14.15 -11.95 -19.15
N THR A 2 -15.05 -11.61 -18.23
CA THR A 2 -14.77 -10.64 -17.17
C THR A 2 -13.81 -11.28 -16.17
N ILE A 3 -12.63 -10.70 -15.99
CA ILE A 3 -11.65 -11.19 -15.01
C ILE A 3 -12.19 -10.85 -13.63
N GLN A 4 -12.24 -11.84 -12.74
CA GLN A 4 -12.70 -11.65 -11.36
C GLN A 4 -11.49 -11.53 -10.42
N PRO A 5 -11.54 -10.64 -9.42
CA PRO A 5 -10.52 -10.57 -8.39
C PRO A 5 -10.54 -11.87 -7.55
N PRO A 6 -9.38 -12.36 -7.07
CA PRO A 6 -9.34 -13.36 -6.01
C PRO A 6 -9.97 -12.81 -4.73
N GLU A 7 -10.54 -13.69 -3.92
CA GLU A 7 -11.01 -13.33 -2.57
C GLU A 7 -9.82 -13.08 -1.64
N THR A 8 -9.93 -12.04 -0.80
CA THR A 8 -8.90 -11.65 0.17
C THR A 8 -9.55 -11.41 1.55
N PRO A 9 -10.10 -12.45 2.19
CA PRO A 9 -10.91 -12.31 3.40
C PRO A 9 -10.15 -11.68 4.58
N GLU A 10 -8.84 -11.92 4.68
CA GLU A 10 -8.00 -11.34 5.73
C GLU A 10 -7.87 -9.82 5.57
N ILE A 11 -7.78 -9.31 4.34
CA ILE A 11 -7.72 -7.87 4.05
C ILE A 11 -9.09 -7.23 4.29
N ASP A 12 -10.15 -7.89 3.84
CA ASP A 12 -11.53 -7.41 4.06
C ASP A 12 -11.89 -7.33 5.54
N ALA A 13 -11.34 -8.23 6.36
CA ALA A 13 -11.48 -8.22 7.82
C ALA A 13 -10.56 -7.20 8.51
N PHE A 14 -9.44 -6.85 7.90
CA PHE A 14 -8.45 -5.93 8.45
C PHE A 14 -8.82 -4.46 8.24
N LEU A 15 -9.24 -4.08 7.03
CA LEU A 15 -9.56 -2.69 6.69
C LEU A 15 -10.95 -2.29 7.23
N LEU A 16 -11.11 -1.03 7.65
CA LEU A 16 -12.37 -0.55 8.26
C LEU A 16 -13.39 0.02 7.25
N CYS A 17 -13.00 0.13 5.99
CA CYS A 17 -13.87 0.57 4.90
C CYS A 17 -13.42 -0.04 3.57
N LYS A 18 -14.37 -0.20 2.66
CA LYS A 18 -14.11 -0.54 1.26
C LYS A 18 -13.69 0.72 0.49
N THR A 19 -13.06 0.54 -0.65
CA THR A 19 -12.82 1.63 -1.59
C THR A 19 -14.16 2.22 -2.06
N PRO A 20 -14.37 3.55 -1.91
CA PRO A 20 -15.60 4.20 -2.37
C PRO A 20 -15.79 4.05 -3.89
N GLN A 21 -17.02 3.79 -4.34
CA GLN A 21 -17.32 3.65 -5.77
C GLN A 21 -16.97 4.91 -6.56
N ALA A 22 -17.18 6.10 -5.99
CA ALA A 22 -16.80 7.36 -6.63
C ALA A 22 -15.28 7.45 -6.92
N TRP A 23 -14.43 6.81 -6.10
CA TRP A 23 -13.00 6.71 -6.41
C TRP A 23 -12.73 5.77 -7.58
N VAL A 24 -13.44 4.63 -7.65
CA VAL A 24 -13.35 3.67 -8.77
C VAL A 24 -13.78 4.33 -10.08
N ASP A 25 -14.92 5.00 -10.08
CA ASP A 25 -15.46 5.67 -11.27
C ASP A 25 -14.48 6.71 -11.80
N HIS A 26 -13.94 7.55 -10.91
CA HIS A 26 -12.94 8.56 -11.28
C HIS A 26 -11.61 7.94 -11.75
N ALA A 27 -11.20 6.80 -11.18
CA ALA A 27 -9.99 6.09 -11.60
C ALA A 27 -10.10 5.55 -13.04
N LEU A 28 -11.28 5.10 -13.45
CA LEU A 28 -11.54 4.62 -14.80
C LEU A 28 -11.50 5.75 -15.84
N GLU A 29 -11.85 6.97 -15.44
CA GLU A 29 -11.76 8.17 -16.27
C GLU A 29 -10.34 8.74 -16.36
N ASN A 30 -9.47 8.40 -15.39
CA ASN A 30 -8.12 8.99 -15.21
C ASN A 30 -7.03 7.91 -15.09
N LEU A 31 -7.09 6.88 -15.94
CA LEU A 31 -6.16 5.74 -15.90
C LEU A 31 -4.69 6.12 -16.07
N ASP A 32 -4.40 7.19 -16.79
CA ASP A 32 -3.04 7.72 -16.96
C ASP A 32 -2.44 8.20 -15.63
N ILE A 33 -3.18 9.03 -14.89
CA ILE A 33 -2.78 9.50 -13.56
C ILE A 33 -2.65 8.32 -12.59
N LEU A 34 -3.60 7.37 -12.64
CA LEU A 34 -3.58 6.18 -11.79
C LEU A 34 -2.30 5.37 -12.02
N LEU A 35 -1.97 5.04 -13.27
CA LEU A 35 -0.81 4.20 -13.60
C LEU A 35 0.52 4.91 -13.30
N ILE A 36 0.60 6.22 -13.55
CA ILE A 36 1.80 6.99 -13.21
C ILE A 36 2.03 6.99 -11.69
N ASP A 37 0.98 7.25 -10.90
CA ASP A 37 1.11 7.25 -9.44
C ASP A 37 1.35 5.83 -8.89
N HIS A 38 0.73 4.80 -9.47
CA HIS A 38 1.01 3.40 -9.15
C HIS A 38 2.49 3.08 -9.34
N ALA A 39 3.09 3.40 -10.49
CA ALA A 39 4.53 3.23 -10.69
C ALA A 39 5.36 4.01 -9.65
N GLN A 40 4.93 5.22 -9.26
CA GLN A 40 5.60 5.95 -8.17
C GLN A 40 5.45 5.25 -6.82
N CYS A 41 4.31 4.61 -6.53
CA CYS A 41 4.08 3.82 -5.32
C CYS A 41 5.05 2.64 -5.21
N GLU A 42 5.22 1.84 -6.25
CA GLU A 42 6.14 0.67 -6.20
C GLU A 42 7.58 1.13 -5.96
N LYS A 43 7.99 2.20 -6.66
CA LYS A 43 9.31 2.81 -6.44
C LYS A 43 9.49 3.35 -5.02
N LYS A 44 8.45 3.95 -4.43
CA LYS A 44 8.46 4.45 -3.04
C LYS A 44 8.48 3.29 -2.03
N ALA A 45 7.77 2.19 -2.28
CA ALA A 45 7.76 1.01 -1.44
C ALA A 45 9.15 0.36 -1.40
N ALA A 46 9.78 0.16 -2.57
CA ALA A 46 11.18 -0.29 -2.67
C ALA A 46 12.14 0.63 -1.92
N ALA A 47 12.03 1.96 -2.12
CA ALA A 47 12.88 2.93 -1.42
C ALA A 47 12.69 2.91 0.10
N THR A 48 11.47 2.69 0.57
CA THR A 48 11.15 2.58 2.00
C THR A 48 11.78 1.34 2.62
N ALA A 49 11.65 0.18 1.96
CA ALA A 49 12.32 -1.04 2.38
C ALA A 49 13.84 -0.90 2.43
N MET A 50 14.45 -0.27 1.42
CA MET A 50 15.88 0.04 1.42
C MET A 50 16.27 0.96 2.59
N SER A 51 15.44 1.97 2.91
CA SER A 51 15.67 2.86 4.06
C SER A 51 15.61 2.10 5.40
N LEU A 52 14.65 1.19 5.56
CA LEU A 52 14.52 0.34 6.75
C LEU A 52 15.75 -0.55 6.93
N MET A 53 16.24 -1.18 5.86
CA MET A 53 17.43 -2.02 5.90
C MET A 53 18.69 -1.24 6.29
N HIS A 54 18.86 -0.02 5.77
CA HIS A 54 20.00 0.83 6.13
C HIS A 54 19.97 1.28 7.60
N LYS A 55 18.78 1.51 8.16
CA LYS A 55 18.62 2.00 9.54
C LYS A 55 18.69 0.90 10.59
N HIS A 56 18.27 -0.31 10.25
CA HIS A 56 18.08 -1.41 11.21
C HIS A 56 18.91 -2.63 10.84
N VAL A 57 20.23 -2.44 10.80
CA VAL A 57 21.23 -3.43 10.37
C VAL A 57 21.37 -4.62 11.33
N ASP A 58 20.87 -4.47 12.55
CA ASP A 58 20.91 -5.46 13.64
C ASP A 58 19.66 -6.35 13.70
N ARG A 59 18.76 -6.25 12.70
CA ARG A 59 17.47 -6.95 12.67
C ARG A 59 17.39 -7.93 11.48
N PRO A 60 17.89 -9.18 11.63
CA PRO A 60 18.03 -10.12 10.50
C PRO A 60 16.72 -10.43 9.77
N GLU A 61 15.62 -10.63 10.50
CA GLU A 61 14.31 -10.91 9.89
C GLU A 61 13.80 -9.72 9.07
N LEU A 62 13.94 -8.49 9.57
CA LEU A 62 13.66 -7.28 8.81
C LEU A 62 14.52 -7.19 7.55
N LEU A 63 15.83 -7.40 7.66
CA LEU A 63 16.74 -7.33 6.51
C LEU A 63 16.33 -8.30 5.41
N LYS A 64 15.99 -9.53 5.78
CA LYS A 64 15.56 -10.57 4.84
C LYS A 64 14.24 -10.19 4.14
N LYS A 65 13.23 -9.79 4.93
CA LYS A 65 11.89 -9.46 4.43
C LYS A 65 11.90 -8.20 3.56
N MET A 66 12.56 -7.14 4.01
CA MET A 66 12.67 -5.88 3.25
C MET A 66 13.50 -6.04 1.98
N SER A 67 14.53 -6.91 1.96
CA SER A 67 15.29 -7.22 0.74
C SER A 67 14.44 -7.98 -0.30
N GLN A 68 13.55 -8.86 0.16
CA GLN A 68 12.60 -9.56 -0.71
C GLN A 68 11.58 -8.57 -1.29
N LEU A 69 10.94 -7.79 -0.43
CA LEU A 69 9.97 -6.77 -0.82
C LEU A 69 10.58 -5.78 -1.82
N ALA A 70 11.74 -5.20 -1.52
CA ALA A 70 12.35 -4.20 -2.41
C ALA A 70 12.63 -4.72 -3.83
N ARG A 71 12.98 -6.01 -3.99
CA ARG A 71 13.19 -6.61 -5.31
C ARG A 71 11.88 -6.86 -6.04
N GLU A 72 10.86 -7.33 -5.32
CA GLU A 72 9.51 -7.54 -5.89
C GLU A 72 8.91 -6.20 -6.33
N GLU A 73 9.02 -5.16 -5.52
CA GLU A 73 8.51 -3.82 -5.86
C GLU A 73 9.22 -3.16 -7.04
N LEU A 74 10.53 -3.38 -7.20
CA LEU A 74 11.22 -2.90 -8.39
C LEU A 74 10.78 -3.65 -9.66
N LEU A 75 10.42 -4.93 -9.54
CA LEU A 75 9.83 -5.69 -10.65
C LEU A 75 8.42 -5.19 -10.97
N HIS A 76 7.59 -4.91 -9.95
CA HIS A 76 6.28 -4.28 -10.16
C HIS A 76 6.42 -2.93 -10.87
N PHE A 77 7.33 -2.07 -10.37
CA PHE A 77 7.64 -0.78 -10.99
C PHE A 77 7.98 -0.91 -12.47
N GLU A 78 8.88 -1.83 -12.83
CA GLU A 78 9.26 -2.09 -14.22
C GLU A 78 8.04 -2.50 -15.07
N GLN A 79 7.18 -3.36 -14.54
CA GLN A 79 5.97 -3.81 -15.21
C GLN A 79 4.97 -2.67 -15.45
N VAL A 80 4.73 -1.80 -14.46
CA VAL A 80 3.86 -0.62 -14.65
C VAL A 80 4.45 0.34 -15.68
N VAL A 81 5.77 0.55 -15.67
CA VAL A 81 6.44 1.41 -16.68
C VAL A 81 6.27 0.84 -18.09
N ASN A 82 6.39 -0.48 -18.26
CA ASN A 82 6.13 -1.11 -19.56
C ASN A 82 4.66 -0.94 -19.99
N LEU A 83 3.70 -1.06 -19.06
CA LEU A 83 2.28 -0.79 -19.35
C LEU A 83 2.02 0.66 -19.75
N LEU A 84 2.70 1.63 -19.11
CA LEU A 84 2.64 3.03 -19.51
C LEU A 84 3.12 3.22 -20.95
N GLN A 85 4.25 2.60 -21.32
CA GLN A 85 4.81 2.66 -22.68
C GLN A 85 3.88 2.02 -23.72
N GLU A 86 3.34 0.84 -23.44
CA GLU A 86 2.38 0.15 -24.31
C GLU A 86 1.12 0.98 -24.57
N ARG A 87 0.72 1.81 -23.61
CA ARG A 87 -0.44 2.70 -23.69
C ARG A 87 -0.13 4.09 -24.24
N GLY A 88 1.14 4.37 -24.59
CA GLY A 88 1.55 5.69 -25.05
C GLY A 88 1.46 6.79 -23.97
N ILE A 89 1.48 6.41 -22.69
CA ILE A 89 1.41 7.33 -21.55
C ILE A 89 2.84 7.66 -21.12
N ALA A 90 3.19 8.95 -21.15
CA ALA A 90 4.51 9.39 -20.71
C ALA A 90 4.63 9.30 -19.19
N TYR A 91 5.66 8.59 -18.69
CA TYR A 91 5.97 8.60 -17.27
C TYR A 91 6.45 10.00 -16.83
N GLN A 92 5.78 10.56 -15.85
CA GLN A 92 6.08 11.86 -15.27
C GLN A 92 6.04 11.80 -13.75
N ASN A 93 6.69 12.76 -13.10
CA ASN A 93 6.67 12.81 -11.65
C ASN A 93 5.42 13.54 -11.16
N LEU A 94 4.47 12.81 -10.56
CA LEU A 94 3.35 13.43 -9.85
C LEU A 94 3.76 13.82 -8.43
N THR A 95 3.11 14.85 -7.90
CA THR A 95 3.26 15.24 -6.50
C THR A 95 2.65 14.16 -5.59
N PRO A 96 3.27 13.88 -4.42
CA PRO A 96 2.75 12.87 -3.49
C PRO A 96 1.35 13.21 -2.96
N ALA A 97 0.51 12.18 -2.81
CA ALA A 97 -0.78 12.27 -2.13
C ALA A 97 -0.62 12.55 -0.63
N ARG A 98 -1.69 13.04 0.02
CA ARG A 98 -1.72 13.22 1.48
C ARG A 98 -1.73 11.92 2.28
N TYR A 99 -2.10 10.78 1.68
CA TYR A 99 -2.39 9.52 2.37
C TYR A 99 -1.25 9.02 3.28
N ALA A 100 -0.09 8.69 2.71
CA ALA A 100 1.03 8.15 3.48
C ALA A 100 1.54 9.15 4.53
N GLU A 101 1.46 10.45 4.24
CA GLU A 101 1.85 11.48 5.20
C GLU A 101 0.84 11.63 6.35
N GLY A 102 -0.46 11.56 6.06
CA GLY A 102 -1.52 11.57 7.08
C GLY A 102 -1.38 10.41 8.06
N LEU A 103 -1.06 9.21 7.57
CA LEU A 103 -0.73 8.06 8.43
C LEU A 103 0.51 8.31 9.28
N ARG A 104 1.58 8.87 8.68
CA ARG A 104 2.82 9.18 9.41
C ARG A 104 2.65 10.23 10.50
N GLN A 105 1.74 11.19 10.33
CA GLN A 105 1.41 12.18 11.37
C GLN A 105 0.79 11.55 12.63
N ALA A 106 0.15 10.39 12.49
CA ALA A 106 -0.44 9.67 13.61
C ALA A 106 0.57 8.80 14.39
N MET A 107 1.83 8.72 13.96
CA MET A 107 2.87 7.89 14.58
C MET A 107 3.24 8.37 15.98
N ARG A 108 3.66 7.43 16.84
CA ARG A 108 4.28 7.72 18.13
C ARG A 108 5.62 8.45 17.92
N THR A 109 5.99 9.24 18.93
CA THR A 109 7.20 10.06 18.92
C THR A 109 8.42 9.36 19.51
N ASP A 110 8.22 8.37 20.40
CA ASP A 110 9.30 7.56 20.93
C ASP A 110 9.90 6.67 19.83
N GLU A 111 11.21 6.47 19.85
CA GLU A 111 11.94 5.81 18.77
C GLU A 111 11.41 4.41 18.46
N HIS A 112 11.17 3.60 19.49
CA HIS A 112 10.64 2.25 19.33
C HIS A 112 9.21 2.27 18.80
N GLY A 113 8.33 3.05 19.44
CA GLY A 113 6.94 3.17 19.00
C GLY A 113 6.82 3.67 17.56
N ARG A 114 7.67 4.62 17.17
CA ARG A 114 7.76 5.12 15.79
C ARG A 114 8.18 4.03 14.81
N PHE A 115 9.16 3.20 15.18
CA PHE A 115 9.58 2.08 14.34
C PHE A 115 8.45 1.05 14.15
N ILE A 116 7.79 0.65 15.23
CA ILE A 116 6.66 -0.29 15.16
C ILE A 116 5.51 0.29 14.35
N ASP A 117 5.17 1.57 14.54
CA ASP A 117 4.13 2.23 13.77
C ASP A 117 4.47 2.32 12.28
N LEU A 118 5.75 2.46 11.93
CA LEU A 118 6.19 2.48 10.53
C LEU A 118 5.92 1.13 9.84
N LEU A 119 6.14 0.03 10.56
CA LEU A 119 5.83 -1.32 10.06
C LEU A 119 4.32 -1.53 9.93
N ILE A 120 3.52 -1.12 10.94
CA ILE A 120 2.06 -1.21 10.87
C ILE A 120 1.52 -0.39 9.69
N ILE A 121 2.00 0.85 9.51
CA ILE A 121 1.61 1.71 8.40
C ILE A 121 1.99 1.07 7.06
N GLY A 122 3.18 0.45 6.95
CA GLY A 122 3.56 -0.33 5.78
C GLY A 122 2.50 -1.38 5.45
N GLY A 123 2.14 -2.23 6.42
CA GLY A 123 1.10 -3.24 6.23
C GLY A 123 -0.26 -2.66 5.83
N ILE A 124 -0.67 -1.55 6.45
CA ILE A 124 -1.93 -0.86 6.08
C ILE A 124 -1.91 -0.38 4.62
N ILE A 125 -0.78 0.15 4.15
CA ILE A 125 -0.63 0.61 2.76
C ILE A 125 -0.78 -0.58 1.80
N GLU A 126 -0.08 -1.69 2.05
CA GLU A 126 -0.17 -2.88 1.18
C GLU A 126 -1.58 -3.50 1.19
N ALA A 127 -2.24 -3.55 2.36
CA ALA A 127 -3.62 -4.01 2.46
C ALA A 127 -4.57 -3.15 1.61
N ARG A 128 -4.44 -1.82 1.69
CA ARG A 128 -5.25 -0.91 0.87
C ARG A 128 -4.93 -1.02 -0.61
N SER A 129 -3.66 -1.18 -0.99
CA SER A 129 -3.24 -1.41 -2.38
C SER A 129 -3.93 -2.65 -2.93
N CYS A 130 -3.87 -3.76 -2.19
CA CYS A 130 -4.52 -5.01 -2.55
C CYS A 130 -6.03 -4.86 -2.75
N GLU A 131 -6.72 -4.20 -1.80
CA GLU A 131 -8.17 -4.00 -1.87
C GLU A 131 -8.54 -3.09 -3.07
N ARG A 132 -7.74 -2.06 -3.38
CA ARG A 132 -7.96 -1.20 -4.56
C ARG A 132 -7.74 -1.92 -5.88
N PHE A 133 -6.70 -2.76 -5.97
CA PHE A 133 -6.53 -3.62 -7.15
C PHE A 133 -7.74 -4.53 -7.35
N ALA A 134 -8.21 -5.17 -6.27
CA ALA A 134 -9.40 -6.01 -6.31
C ALA A 134 -10.66 -5.24 -6.75
N ALA A 135 -10.86 -4.02 -6.24
CA ALA A 135 -11.99 -3.17 -6.59
C ALA A 135 -11.98 -2.72 -8.06
N LEU A 136 -10.80 -2.51 -8.65
CA LEU A 136 -10.68 -2.06 -10.05
C LEU A 136 -10.84 -3.19 -11.07
N ILE A 137 -10.35 -4.39 -10.78
CA ILE A 137 -10.28 -5.53 -11.72
C ILE A 137 -11.57 -5.76 -12.55
N PRO A 138 -12.78 -5.73 -11.98
CA PRO A 138 -14.02 -5.98 -12.73
C PRO A 138 -14.29 -4.97 -13.87
N TYR A 139 -13.69 -3.78 -13.81
CA TYR A 139 -13.98 -2.65 -14.69
C TYR A 139 -12.87 -2.36 -15.71
N LEU A 140 -11.72 -3.03 -15.58
CA LEU A 140 -10.55 -2.78 -16.42
C LEU A 140 -10.56 -3.63 -17.70
N ASP A 141 -9.79 -3.17 -18.70
CA ASP A 141 -9.50 -4.00 -19.87
C ASP A 141 -8.72 -5.27 -19.49
N ALA A 142 -8.79 -6.29 -20.36
CA ALA A 142 -8.26 -7.62 -20.04
C ALA A 142 -6.75 -7.65 -19.74
N ASN A 143 -5.96 -6.75 -20.33
CA ASN A 143 -4.52 -6.69 -20.06
C ASN A 143 -4.28 -6.15 -18.64
N LEU A 144 -4.83 -4.97 -18.34
CA LEU A 144 -4.63 -4.34 -17.03
C LEU A 144 -5.28 -5.12 -15.89
N ALA A 145 -6.48 -5.66 -16.10
CA ALA A 145 -7.15 -6.52 -15.13
C ALA A 145 -6.31 -7.76 -14.80
N LYS A 146 -5.68 -8.40 -15.80
CA LYS A 146 -4.81 -9.56 -15.58
C LYS A 146 -3.56 -9.17 -14.80
N TYR A 147 -2.98 -8.01 -15.10
CA TYR A 147 -1.83 -7.49 -14.38
C TYR A 147 -2.17 -7.19 -12.91
N TYR A 148 -3.20 -6.38 -12.63
CA TYR A 148 -3.61 -6.06 -11.25
C TYR A 148 -3.99 -7.32 -10.46
N ARG A 149 -4.65 -8.29 -11.12
CA ARG A 149 -4.92 -9.59 -10.49
C ARG A 149 -3.66 -10.34 -10.08
N SER A 150 -2.57 -10.18 -10.83
CA SER A 150 -1.29 -10.83 -10.51
C SER A 150 -0.59 -10.23 -9.29
N LEU A 151 -0.84 -8.95 -9.00
CA LEU A 151 -0.25 -8.24 -7.85
C LEU A 151 -0.90 -8.62 -6.52
N ILE A 152 -2.20 -8.94 -6.50
CA ILE A 152 -2.93 -9.19 -5.24
C ILE A 152 -2.23 -10.19 -4.29
N LYS A 153 -1.62 -11.26 -4.84
CA LYS A 153 -0.92 -12.24 -4.02
C LYS A 153 0.38 -11.69 -3.41
N SER A 154 1.12 -10.81 -4.09
CA SER A 154 2.29 -10.16 -3.50
C SER A 154 1.88 -9.15 -2.45
N GLU A 155 0.90 -8.28 -2.75
CA GLU A 155 0.41 -7.26 -1.81
C GLU A 155 -0.07 -7.88 -0.48
N ALA A 156 -0.87 -8.94 -0.56
CA ALA A 156 -1.36 -9.64 0.62
C ALA A 156 -0.21 -10.23 1.47
N ARG A 157 0.84 -10.77 0.83
CA ARG A 157 2.03 -11.26 1.55
C ARG A 157 2.82 -10.11 2.16
N HIS A 158 2.97 -8.98 1.48
CA HIS A 158 3.69 -7.83 2.01
C HIS A 158 2.97 -7.24 3.22
N PHE A 159 1.64 -7.16 3.16
CA PHE A 159 0.78 -6.85 4.30
C PHE A 159 1.08 -7.75 5.51
N GLU A 160 1.03 -9.07 5.31
CA GLU A 160 1.30 -10.07 6.37
C GLU A 160 2.72 -9.93 6.91
N ASP A 161 3.72 -9.75 6.03
CA ASP A 161 5.12 -9.62 6.40
C ASP A 161 5.38 -8.35 7.24
N TYR A 162 4.74 -7.23 6.91
CA TYR A 162 4.84 -6.00 7.70
C TYR A 162 4.24 -6.17 9.11
N LEU A 163 3.05 -6.77 9.22
CA LEU A 163 2.41 -7.01 10.51
C LEU A 163 3.21 -8.02 11.35
N TYR A 164 3.72 -9.07 10.72
CA TYR A 164 4.62 -10.03 11.38
C TYR A 164 5.85 -9.33 11.98
N LEU A 165 6.52 -8.47 11.22
CA LEU A 165 7.68 -7.73 11.73
C LEU A 165 7.29 -6.79 12.88
N ALA A 166 6.13 -6.13 12.79
CA ALA A 166 5.65 -5.27 13.87
C ALA A 166 5.43 -6.06 15.17
N GLU A 167 4.78 -7.22 15.08
CA GLU A 167 4.54 -8.10 16.23
C GLU A 167 5.84 -8.65 16.80
N LEU A 168 6.75 -9.12 15.94
CA LEU A 168 8.05 -9.66 16.33
C LEU A 168 8.84 -8.64 17.16
N TYR A 169 8.98 -7.41 16.67
CA TYR A 169 9.81 -6.41 17.35
C TYR A 169 9.13 -5.73 18.54
N GLU A 170 7.79 -5.64 18.57
CA GLU A 170 7.10 -5.19 19.79
C GLU A 170 7.24 -6.23 20.92
N ALA A 171 7.30 -7.53 20.58
CA ALA A 171 7.47 -8.60 21.56
C ALA A 171 8.83 -8.58 22.27
N GLU A 172 9.86 -7.97 21.68
CA GLU A 172 11.19 -7.79 22.27
C GLU A 172 11.20 -6.74 23.39
N LYS A 173 10.18 -5.88 23.49
CA LYS A 173 10.12 -4.78 24.46
C LYS A 173 9.63 -5.25 25.84
N PRO A 174 10.34 -4.91 26.94
CA PRO A 174 9.82 -5.09 28.30
C PRO A 174 8.54 -4.28 28.52
N GLY A 175 7.50 -4.90 29.08
CA GLY A 175 6.20 -4.25 29.29
C GLY A 175 5.34 -4.13 28.02
N LYS A 176 5.51 -5.05 27.07
CA LYS A 176 4.78 -5.16 25.80
C LYS A 176 3.29 -4.82 25.90
N GLN A 177 2.78 -4.12 24.90
CA GLN A 177 1.35 -3.86 24.74
C GLN A 177 0.83 -4.59 23.51
N PRO A 178 -0.39 -5.16 23.55
CA PRO A 178 -1.01 -5.74 22.36
C PRO A 178 -1.12 -4.71 21.23
N LEU A 179 -0.61 -5.03 20.03
CA LEU A 179 -0.67 -4.13 18.88
C LEU A 179 -2.10 -3.85 18.40
N LYS A 180 -3.07 -4.70 18.75
CA LYS A 180 -4.47 -4.59 18.30
C LYS A 180 -5.06 -3.18 18.49
N GLN A 181 -4.88 -2.58 19.68
CA GLN A 181 -5.39 -1.22 19.94
C GLN A 181 -4.68 -0.17 19.09
N ARG A 182 -3.38 -0.37 18.84
CA ARG A 182 -2.59 0.56 18.03
C ARG A 182 -2.94 0.47 16.55
N ILE A 183 -3.06 -0.74 16.02
CA ILE A 183 -3.50 -1.02 14.66
C ILE A 183 -4.88 -0.40 14.43
N GLN A 184 -5.83 -0.64 15.34
CA GLN A 184 -7.17 -0.04 15.28
C GLN A 184 -7.14 1.49 15.16
N LYS A 185 -6.31 2.16 15.98
CA LYS A 185 -6.17 3.62 15.93
C LYS A 185 -5.60 4.13 14.60
N LEU A 186 -4.65 3.41 13.99
CA LEU A 186 -4.08 3.78 12.69
C LEU A 186 -5.06 3.50 11.55
N LEU A 187 -5.84 2.42 11.65
CA LEU A 187 -6.91 2.10 10.71
C LEU A 187 -8.05 3.13 10.73
N GLU A 188 -8.36 3.71 11.89
CA GLU A 188 -9.34 4.82 11.97
C GLU A 188 -8.88 6.05 11.18
N VAL A 189 -7.59 6.39 11.27
CA VAL A 189 -6.98 7.46 10.47
C VAL A 189 -6.99 7.10 8.99
N GLU A 190 -6.66 5.85 8.66
CA GLU A 190 -6.69 5.35 7.28
C GLU A 190 -8.08 5.47 6.66
N LYS A 191 -9.11 5.02 7.39
CA LYS A 191 -10.50 5.11 6.96
C LYS A 191 -10.90 6.55 6.66
N GLU A 192 -10.56 7.49 7.55
CA GLU A 192 -10.83 8.91 7.33
C GLU A 192 -10.15 9.43 6.06
N LEU A 193 -8.90 9.04 5.80
CA LEU A 193 -8.17 9.43 4.59
C LEU A 193 -8.80 8.87 3.30
N ILE A 194 -9.35 7.66 3.35
CA ILE A 194 -10.00 7.00 2.20
C ILE A 194 -11.42 7.53 1.94
N GLU A 195 -12.20 7.79 2.99
CA GLU A 195 -13.61 8.21 2.86
C GLU A 195 -13.77 9.72 2.69
N SER A 196 -12.80 10.54 3.12
CA SER A 196 -12.92 11.99 3.03
C SER A 196 -12.65 12.53 1.61
N PRO A 197 -13.27 13.67 1.25
CA PRO A 197 -12.98 14.41 0.02
C PRO A 197 -11.50 14.69 -0.22
N ASP A 198 -11.05 14.51 -1.46
CA ASP A 198 -9.67 14.74 -1.88
C ASP A 198 -9.63 15.41 -3.28
N PRO A 199 -9.12 16.65 -3.39
CA PRO A 199 -9.02 17.33 -4.68
C PRO A 199 -7.91 16.75 -5.58
N GLN A 200 -7.07 15.85 -5.05
CA GLN A 200 -5.95 15.29 -5.78
C GLN A 200 -6.11 13.78 -5.96
N PHE A 201 -6.51 13.37 -7.17
CA PHE A 201 -6.62 11.95 -7.51
C PHE A 201 -5.25 11.25 -7.57
N ARG A 202 -5.10 10.19 -6.77
CA ARG A 202 -3.92 9.33 -6.65
C ARG A 202 -4.35 7.90 -6.33
N PHE A 203 -3.42 6.96 -6.44
CA PHE A 203 -3.68 5.53 -6.18
C PHE A 203 -4.22 5.30 -4.77
N HIS A 204 -3.77 6.07 -3.77
CA HIS A 204 -4.28 6.03 -2.39
C HIS A 204 -5.06 7.31 -1.96
N SER A 205 -5.55 8.13 -2.90
CA SER A 205 -6.33 9.34 -2.54
C SER A 205 -7.68 9.00 -1.89
N GLY A 206 -8.25 9.97 -1.19
CA GLY A 206 -9.64 9.92 -0.75
C GLY A 206 -10.64 10.05 -1.91
N VAL A 207 -11.90 10.39 -1.59
CA VAL A 207 -12.98 10.53 -2.57
C VAL A 207 -12.75 11.77 -3.45
N PRO A 208 -12.59 11.63 -4.78
CA PRO A 208 -12.32 12.78 -5.66
C PRO A 208 -13.42 13.85 -5.59
N THR A 209 -13.01 15.13 -5.66
CA THR A 209 -13.91 16.31 -5.73
C THR A 209 -13.56 17.25 -6.86
#